data_AF-A0AAP9JAF2-F1
#
_entry.id   AF-A0AAP9JAF2-F1
#
_cell.length_a   1.000
_cell.length_b   1.000
_cell.length_c   1.000
_cell.angle_alpha   90.00
_cell.angle_beta   90.00
_cell.angle_gamma   90.00
#
_symmetry.space_group_name_H-M   'P 1'
#
loop_
_entity.id
_entity.type
_entity.pdbx_description
1 polymer ?
#
loop_
_entity_poly.entity_id
_entity_poly.type
_entity_poly.pdbx_seq_one_letter_code
_entity_poly.pdbx_strand_id
1 'polypeptide(L)'
;MFEQLQQFQQQFADHPVAQRKINAALATYLGLAQRQLPDDPLPALSFSVHQLVNQPALMALETLLADFRQALITTYGIWHLPNNRWLDDLHDFVAGRPVLEIMAGNGVISHGLRARGDDVVATDNFVWSGQDNQRPDPWTPVIPCAADQALRIYPHAVVIMSWAPDTDNSDLAVLQTLRQARFAGDFIVIGEKMQATNSPAFWATAQLSVPPLLNQHHHSFDNIHDQVYLVK
;
A
#
# COMPACT_ATOMS: atom_id res chain seq x y z
N MET A 1 5.31 13.53 -14.59
CA MET A 1 5.79 12.16 -14.32
C MET A 1 6.01 11.35 -15.60
N PHE A 2 4.97 10.84 -16.27
CA PHE A 2 5.10 9.92 -17.41
C PHE A 2 6.05 10.39 -18.52
N GLU A 3 5.80 11.58 -19.10
CA GLU A 3 6.64 12.13 -20.18
C GLU A 3 8.10 12.35 -19.75
N GLN A 4 8.31 12.78 -18.50
CA GLN A 4 9.63 12.98 -17.94
C GLN A 4 10.38 11.65 -17.75
N LEU A 5 9.69 10.59 -17.30
CA LEU A 5 10.28 9.25 -17.23
C LEU A 5 10.68 8.74 -18.62
N GLN A 6 9.89 8.99 -19.67
CA GLN A 6 10.26 8.64 -21.05
C GLN A 6 11.47 9.42 -21.56
N GLN A 7 11.56 10.71 -21.24
CA GLN A 7 12.74 11.53 -21.58
C GLN A 7 13.99 10.98 -20.89
N PHE A 8 13.91 10.66 -19.59
CA PHE A 8 15.02 10.06 -18.87
C PHE A 8 15.36 8.64 -19.36
N GLN A 9 14.37 7.87 -19.81
CA GLN A 9 14.58 6.57 -20.44
C GLN A 9 15.47 6.71 -21.68
N GLN A 10 15.27 7.74 -22.50
CA GLN A 10 16.12 8.01 -23.67
C GLN A 10 17.50 8.55 -23.24
N GLN A 11 17.53 9.48 -22.29
CA GLN A 11 18.77 10.08 -21.79
C GLN A 11 19.73 9.05 -21.18
N PHE A 12 19.19 8.05 -20.50
CA PHE A 12 19.95 7.02 -19.78
C PHE A 12 19.93 5.67 -20.49
N ALA A 13 19.79 5.63 -21.82
CA ALA A 13 19.65 4.39 -22.59
C ALA A 13 20.75 3.36 -22.28
N ASP A 14 22.01 3.81 -22.16
CA ASP A 14 23.17 2.95 -21.89
C ASP A 14 23.48 2.77 -20.39
N HIS A 15 22.59 3.24 -19.50
CA HIS A 15 22.79 3.14 -18.06
C HIS A 15 21.86 2.08 -17.43
N PRO A 16 22.32 0.83 -17.22
CA PRO A 16 21.44 -0.30 -16.88
C PRO A 16 20.68 -0.13 -15.56
N VAL A 17 21.31 0.45 -14.53
CA VAL A 17 20.64 0.66 -13.22
C VAL A 17 19.52 1.71 -13.33
N ALA A 18 19.76 2.83 -14.03
CA ALA A 18 18.75 3.84 -14.28
C ALA A 18 17.61 3.28 -15.14
N GLN A 19 17.92 2.56 -16.22
CA GLN A 19 16.93 1.87 -17.05
C GLN A 19 16.03 0.94 -16.24
N ARG A 20 16.61 0.12 -15.36
CA ARG A 20 15.82 -0.79 -14.50
C ARG A 20 14.80 -0.04 -13.64
N LYS A 21 15.22 1.06 -13.02
CA LYS A 21 14.35 1.90 -12.16
C LYS A 21 13.28 2.62 -12.97
N ILE A 22 13.66 3.24 -14.08
CA ILE A 22 12.75 3.96 -14.99
C ILE A 22 11.70 3.01 -15.57
N ASN A 23 12.12 1.84 -16.06
CA ASN A 23 11.22 0.87 -16.66
C ASN A 23 10.22 0.32 -15.64
N ALA A 24 10.67 0.03 -14.41
CA ALA A 24 9.78 -0.40 -13.33
C ALA A 24 8.75 0.68 -12.98
N ALA A 25 9.18 1.93 -12.81
CA ALA A 25 8.29 3.06 -12.54
C ALA A 25 7.29 3.29 -13.68
N LEU A 26 7.75 3.27 -14.93
CA LEU A 26 6.92 3.50 -16.12
C LEU A 26 5.89 2.39 -16.32
N ALA A 27 6.31 1.13 -16.25
CA ALA A 27 5.42 -0.03 -16.39
C ALA A 27 4.36 -0.03 -15.29
N THR A 28 4.74 0.27 -14.05
CA THR A 28 3.80 0.39 -12.93
C THR A 28 2.81 1.53 -13.17
N TYR A 29 3.28 2.73 -13.48
CA TYR A 29 2.42 3.89 -13.72
C TYR A 29 1.39 3.62 -14.83
N LEU A 30 1.81 3.05 -15.96
CA LEU A 30 0.91 2.67 -17.05
C LEU A 30 -0.04 1.51 -16.70
N GLY A 31 0.44 0.53 -15.94
CA GLY A 31 -0.36 -0.61 -15.49
C GLY A 31 -1.50 -0.17 -14.58
N LEU A 32 -1.23 0.72 -13.63
CA LEU A 32 -2.24 1.24 -12.71
C LEU A 32 -3.36 1.99 -13.44
N ALA A 33 -3.07 2.68 -14.55
CA ALA A 33 -4.10 3.29 -15.41
C ALA A 33 -5.08 2.26 -16.01
N GLN A 34 -4.66 1.00 -16.11
CA GLN A 34 -5.45 -0.13 -16.59
C GLN A 34 -5.91 -1.06 -15.45
N ARG A 35 -5.77 -0.61 -14.19
CA ARG A 35 -6.05 -1.41 -12.98
C ARG A 35 -5.23 -2.71 -12.91
N GLN A 36 -3.97 -2.65 -13.36
CA GLN A 36 -3.02 -3.75 -13.33
C GLN A 36 -1.90 -3.45 -12.34
N LEU A 37 -1.60 -4.42 -11.48
CA LEU A 37 -0.49 -4.36 -10.54
C LEU A 37 0.79 -4.92 -11.15
N PRO A 38 1.97 -4.48 -10.69
CA PRO A 38 3.21 -5.16 -11.00
C PRO A 38 3.20 -6.59 -10.44
N ASP A 39 3.83 -7.53 -11.14
CA ASP A 39 3.91 -8.91 -10.65
C ASP A 39 4.85 -9.05 -9.45
N ASP A 40 5.98 -8.36 -9.52
CA ASP A 40 7.04 -8.34 -8.51
C ASP A 40 7.09 -6.99 -7.78
N PRO A 41 7.69 -6.95 -6.57
CA PRO A 41 8.04 -5.69 -5.93
C PRO A 41 8.89 -4.82 -6.84
N LEU A 42 8.63 -3.51 -6.85
CA LEU A 42 9.49 -2.57 -7.54
C LEU A 42 10.90 -2.62 -6.93
N PRO A 43 11.96 -2.39 -7.73
CA PRO A 43 13.28 -2.14 -7.16
C PRO A 43 13.23 -0.86 -6.32
N ALA A 44 14.12 -0.73 -5.33
CA ALA A 44 14.39 0.57 -4.71
C ALA A 44 14.66 1.59 -5.82
N LEU A 45 13.91 2.69 -5.83
CA LEU A 45 13.97 3.71 -6.87
C LEU A 45 15.09 4.73 -6.58
N SER A 46 15.44 4.95 -5.31
CA SER A 46 16.54 5.84 -4.91
C SER A 46 17.92 5.37 -5.35
N PHE A 47 18.77 6.32 -5.74
CA PHE A 47 20.20 6.11 -5.99
C PHE A 47 20.99 6.29 -4.69
N SER A 48 22.08 5.52 -4.54
CA SER A 48 22.99 5.74 -3.42
C SER A 48 23.76 7.04 -3.58
N VAL A 49 24.21 7.62 -2.45
CA VAL A 49 25.06 8.82 -2.46
C VAL A 49 26.28 8.64 -3.36
N HIS A 50 26.90 7.45 -3.33
CA HIS A 50 28.05 7.13 -4.17
C HIS A 50 27.70 7.15 -5.67
N GLN A 51 26.52 6.66 -6.07
CA GLN A 51 26.06 6.73 -7.46
C GLN A 51 25.84 8.18 -7.90
N LEU A 52 25.22 9.00 -7.05
CA LEU A 52 24.93 10.40 -7.35
C LEU A 52 26.22 11.26 -7.45
N VAL A 53 27.19 11.03 -6.56
CA VAL A 53 28.49 11.74 -6.61
C VAL A 53 29.27 11.38 -7.88
N ASN A 54 29.28 10.11 -8.27
CA ASN A 54 30.02 9.66 -9.45
C ASN A 54 29.33 10.05 -10.76
N GLN A 55 28.01 10.21 -10.75
CA GLN A 55 27.24 10.59 -11.93
C GLN A 55 26.15 11.63 -11.59
N PRO A 56 26.52 12.91 -11.45
CA PRO A 56 25.59 13.98 -11.06
C PRO A 56 24.40 14.16 -12.00
N ALA A 57 24.50 13.71 -13.25
CA ALA A 57 23.37 13.70 -14.18
C ALA A 57 22.14 12.92 -13.65
N LEU A 58 22.36 11.94 -12.76
CA LEU A 58 21.29 11.16 -12.13
C LEU A 58 20.44 11.97 -11.15
N MET A 59 20.90 13.14 -10.67
CA MET A 59 20.18 13.92 -9.65
C MET A 59 18.78 14.32 -10.07
N ALA A 60 18.59 14.70 -11.34
CA ALA A 60 17.26 15.07 -11.83
C ALA A 60 16.30 13.87 -11.91
N LEU A 61 16.83 12.69 -12.24
CA LEU A 61 16.07 11.44 -12.21
C LEU A 61 15.77 11.00 -10.78
N GLU A 62 16.73 11.14 -9.85
CA GLU A 62 16.52 10.88 -8.41
C GLU A 62 15.37 11.69 -7.86
N THR A 63 15.36 13.01 -8.11
CA THR A 63 14.26 13.88 -7.68
C THR A 63 12.92 13.42 -8.24
N LEU A 64 12.86 13.08 -9.53
CA LEU A 64 11.63 12.57 -10.15
C LEU A 64 11.17 11.24 -9.52
N LEU A 65 12.09 10.31 -9.30
CA LEU A 65 11.77 9.01 -8.71
C LEU A 65 11.39 9.11 -7.23
N ALA A 66 11.92 10.08 -6.49
CA ALA A 66 11.52 10.36 -5.11
C ALA A 66 10.05 10.80 -5.02
N ASP A 67 9.53 11.50 -6.03
CA ASP A 67 8.13 11.92 -6.12
C ASP A 67 7.18 10.82 -6.65
N PHE A 68 7.71 9.62 -6.94
CA PHE A 68 6.93 8.57 -7.61
C PHE A 68 5.69 8.15 -6.82
N ARG A 69 5.81 7.91 -5.50
CA ARG A 69 4.63 7.57 -4.67
C ARG A 69 3.59 8.68 -4.67
N GLN A 70 4.01 9.95 -4.56
CA GLN A 70 3.08 11.08 -4.63
C GLN A 70 2.34 11.10 -5.98
N ALA A 71 3.00 10.76 -7.08
CA ALA A 71 2.35 10.62 -8.37
C ALA A 71 1.31 9.48 -8.39
N LEU A 72 1.58 8.35 -7.72
CA LEU A 72 0.60 7.25 -7.60
C LEU A 72 -0.62 7.67 -6.77
N ILE A 73 -0.41 8.35 -5.65
CA ILE A 73 -1.48 8.85 -4.78
C ILE A 73 -2.35 9.86 -5.54
N THR A 74 -1.73 10.90 -6.09
CA THR A 74 -2.46 12.01 -6.74
C THR A 74 -3.16 11.59 -8.03
N THR A 75 -2.60 10.63 -8.77
CA THR A 75 -3.18 10.15 -10.04
C THR A 75 -4.21 9.03 -9.81
N TYR A 76 -3.87 8.02 -9.00
CA TYR A 76 -4.63 6.77 -8.89
C TYR A 76 -5.27 6.56 -7.51
N GLY A 77 -4.95 7.39 -6.51
CA GLY A 77 -5.42 7.21 -5.13
C GLY A 77 -4.91 5.90 -4.53
N ILE A 78 -3.61 5.64 -4.70
CA ILE A 78 -2.94 4.43 -4.22
C ILE A 78 -1.79 4.85 -3.30
N TRP A 79 -2.01 4.75 -1.99
CA TRP A 79 -1.01 5.08 -0.97
C TRP A 79 -0.06 3.92 -0.67
N HIS A 80 -0.59 2.70 -0.64
CA HIS A 80 0.18 1.46 -0.59
C HIS A 80 0.12 0.78 -1.96
N LEU A 81 1.28 0.47 -2.54
CA LEU A 81 1.38 -0.22 -3.83
C LEU A 81 1.62 -1.73 -3.61
N PRO A 82 0.59 -2.58 -3.76
CA PRO A 82 0.79 -4.03 -3.75
C PRO A 82 1.38 -4.55 -5.07
N ASN A 83 1.83 -5.80 -5.05
CA ASN A 83 2.23 -6.57 -6.24
C ASN A 83 1.55 -7.94 -6.24
N ASN A 84 1.49 -8.62 -7.39
CA ASN A 84 0.75 -9.89 -7.48
C ASN A 84 1.34 -10.99 -6.61
N ARG A 85 2.68 -11.11 -6.50
CA ARG A 85 3.28 -12.12 -5.61
C ARG A 85 2.93 -11.90 -4.15
N TRP A 86 2.92 -10.65 -3.68
CA TRP A 86 2.50 -10.34 -2.32
C TRP A 86 1.01 -10.63 -2.08
N LEU A 87 0.16 -10.39 -3.08
CA LEU A 87 -1.25 -10.77 -2.99
C LEU A 87 -1.46 -12.29 -2.97
N ASP A 88 -0.56 -13.07 -3.61
CA ASP A 88 -0.55 -14.53 -3.46
C ASP A 88 -0.18 -14.93 -2.02
N ASP A 89 0.83 -14.30 -1.43
CA ASP A 89 1.20 -14.52 -0.02
C ASP A 89 0.03 -14.22 0.93
N LEU A 90 -0.69 -13.13 0.68
CA LEU A 90 -1.83 -12.71 1.48
C LEU A 90 -3.03 -13.64 1.29
N HIS A 91 -3.30 -14.09 0.05
CA HIS A 91 -4.32 -15.09 -0.25
C HIS A 91 -4.05 -16.42 0.48
N ASP A 92 -2.80 -16.90 0.41
CA ASP A 92 -2.37 -18.12 1.10
C ASP A 92 -2.52 -17.98 2.62
N PHE A 93 -2.20 -16.80 3.17
CA PHE A 93 -2.41 -16.53 4.59
C PHE A 93 -3.90 -16.51 4.96
N VAL A 94 -4.74 -15.83 4.17
CA VAL A 94 -6.19 -15.75 4.40
C VAL A 94 -6.83 -17.14 4.33
N ALA A 95 -6.38 -18.00 3.43
CA ALA A 95 -6.79 -19.40 3.33
C ALA A 95 -8.31 -19.60 3.29
N GLY A 96 -9.01 -18.78 2.50
CA GLY A 96 -10.47 -18.84 2.31
C GLY A 96 -11.31 -18.34 3.49
N ARG A 97 -10.68 -17.75 4.52
CA ARG A 97 -11.39 -17.12 5.64
C ARG A 97 -12.02 -15.80 5.19
N PRO A 98 -13.23 -15.44 5.66
CA PRO A 98 -13.85 -14.17 5.29
C PRO A 98 -13.03 -12.98 5.79
N VAL A 99 -12.77 -12.04 4.90
CA VAL A 99 -11.93 -10.86 5.12
C VAL A 99 -12.78 -9.60 5.17
N LEU A 100 -12.50 -8.76 6.15
CA LEU A 100 -12.94 -7.36 6.17
C LEU A 100 -11.72 -6.45 6.00
N GLU A 101 -11.62 -5.77 4.86
CA GLU A 101 -10.70 -4.66 4.66
C GLU A 101 -11.38 -3.35 5.10
N ILE A 102 -10.78 -2.68 6.08
CA ILE A 102 -11.15 -1.34 6.54
C ILE A 102 -10.07 -0.35 6.10
N MET A 103 -10.48 0.91 5.88
CA MET A 103 -9.60 1.95 5.32
C MET A 103 -9.03 1.52 3.97
N ALA A 104 -9.88 0.89 3.15
CA ALA A 104 -9.48 0.26 1.90
C ALA A 104 -9.05 1.26 0.81
N GLY A 105 -9.31 2.55 0.98
CA GLY A 105 -9.14 3.57 -0.06
C GLY A 105 -9.86 3.17 -1.35
N ASN A 106 -9.13 3.11 -2.45
CA ASN A 106 -9.65 2.64 -3.75
C ASN A 106 -9.78 1.11 -3.87
N GLY A 107 -9.56 0.34 -2.79
CA GLY A 107 -9.82 -1.09 -2.72
C GLY A 107 -8.89 -1.94 -3.58
N VAL A 108 -7.63 -1.54 -3.75
CA VAL A 108 -6.67 -2.23 -4.62
C VAL A 108 -6.33 -3.62 -4.09
N ILE A 109 -6.14 -3.77 -2.77
CA ILE A 109 -5.87 -5.08 -2.13
C ILE A 109 -7.09 -5.98 -2.26
N SER A 110 -8.28 -5.49 -1.88
CA SER A 110 -9.54 -6.19 -2.11
C SER A 110 -9.78 -6.61 -3.56
N HIS A 111 -9.44 -5.75 -4.54
CA HIS A 111 -9.53 -6.10 -5.95
C HIS A 111 -8.65 -7.31 -6.28
N GLY A 112 -7.40 -7.30 -5.81
CA GLY A 112 -6.45 -8.38 -5.99
C GLY A 112 -6.84 -9.70 -5.32
N LEU A 113 -7.32 -9.66 -4.08
CA LEU A 113 -7.78 -10.85 -3.35
C LEU A 113 -9.06 -11.44 -3.95
N ARG A 114 -10.03 -10.61 -4.33
CA ARG A 114 -11.25 -11.08 -5.02
C ARG A 114 -10.93 -11.73 -6.36
N ALA A 115 -9.93 -11.25 -7.09
CA ALA A 115 -9.46 -11.89 -8.32
C ALA A 115 -8.86 -13.29 -8.09
N ARG A 116 -8.43 -13.59 -6.86
CA ARG A 116 -7.96 -14.92 -6.40
C ARG A 116 -9.08 -15.77 -5.79
N GLY A 117 -10.31 -15.25 -5.74
CA GLY A 117 -11.47 -15.97 -5.22
C GLY A 117 -11.73 -15.77 -3.72
N ASP A 118 -11.04 -14.86 -3.05
CA ASP A 118 -11.28 -14.59 -1.63
C ASP A 118 -12.61 -13.85 -1.40
N ASP A 119 -13.27 -14.19 -0.29
CA ASP A 119 -14.43 -13.48 0.22
C ASP A 119 -13.99 -12.25 1.01
N VAL A 120 -13.95 -11.10 0.32
CA VAL A 120 -13.49 -9.83 0.90
C VAL A 120 -14.60 -8.78 0.87
N VAL A 121 -14.93 -8.24 2.03
CA VAL A 121 -15.70 -7.00 2.17
C VAL A 121 -14.72 -5.84 2.33
N ALA A 122 -14.85 -4.82 1.47
CA ALA A 122 -13.99 -3.64 1.48
C ALA A 122 -14.79 -2.43 1.95
N THR A 123 -14.26 -1.67 2.90
CA THR A 123 -14.91 -0.48 3.45
C THR A 123 -13.93 0.68 3.59
N ASP A 124 -14.43 1.87 3.31
CA ASP A 124 -13.71 3.12 3.49
C ASP A 124 -14.73 4.25 3.72
N ASN A 125 -14.38 5.29 4.47
CA ASN A 125 -15.27 6.44 4.69
C ASN A 125 -15.02 7.59 3.69
N PHE A 126 -13.99 7.47 2.84
CA PHE A 126 -13.58 8.38 1.79
C PHE A 126 -13.28 9.82 2.24
N VAL A 127 -12.94 10.04 3.52
CA VAL A 127 -12.66 11.38 4.05
C VAL A 127 -11.38 12.01 3.47
N TRP A 128 -10.53 11.20 2.85
CA TRP A 128 -9.34 11.63 2.09
C TRP A 128 -9.69 12.27 0.74
N SER A 129 -10.93 12.16 0.27
CA SER A 129 -11.38 12.79 -0.98
C SER A 129 -11.17 14.30 -0.93
N GLY A 130 -10.51 14.84 -1.95
CA GLY A 130 -10.20 16.27 -2.06
C GLY A 130 -8.91 16.71 -1.34
N GLN A 131 -8.17 15.79 -0.72
CA GLN A 131 -6.85 16.05 -0.14
C GLN A 131 -5.75 15.87 -1.20
N ASP A 132 -5.21 14.66 -1.35
CA ASP A 132 -4.20 14.34 -2.36
C ASP A 132 -4.80 13.97 -3.72
N ASN A 133 -6.02 13.41 -3.71
CA ASN A 133 -6.75 13.00 -4.90
C ASN A 133 -8.13 13.67 -4.92
N GLN A 134 -8.55 14.14 -6.09
CA GLN A 134 -9.78 14.92 -6.26
C GLN A 134 -11.05 14.14 -5.92
N ARG A 135 -11.08 12.82 -6.17
CA ARG A 135 -12.23 11.96 -5.85
C ARG A 135 -11.83 10.48 -5.82
N PRO A 136 -12.54 9.64 -5.04
CA PRO A 136 -12.36 8.19 -5.12
C PRO A 136 -12.63 7.64 -6.53
N ASP A 137 -11.81 6.66 -6.93
CA ASP A 137 -12.01 5.84 -8.13
C ASP A 137 -11.70 4.36 -7.79
N PRO A 138 -12.61 3.68 -7.06
CA PRO A 138 -12.35 2.33 -6.60
C PRO A 138 -12.17 1.32 -7.74
N TRP A 139 -11.20 0.43 -7.59
CA TRP A 139 -10.93 -0.67 -8.53
C TRP A 139 -11.95 -1.80 -8.43
N THR A 140 -12.70 -1.83 -7.33
CA THR A 140 -13.70 -2.84 -6.98
C THR A 140 -14.74 -2.19 -6.06
N PRO A 141 -15.92 -2.78 -5.81
CA PRO A 141 -16.85 -2.21 -4.85
C PRO A 141 -16.23 -2.03 -3.46
N VAL A 142 -16.25 -0.79 -2.97
CA VAL A 142 -15.85 -0.39 -1.62
C VAL A 142 -17.05 0.31 -1.00
N ILE A 143 -17.48 -0.18 0.16
CA ILE A 143 -18.69 0.28 0.83
C ILE A 143 -18.34 1.55 1.64
N PRO A 144 -19.04 2.69 1.41
CA PRO A 144 -18.88 3.89 2.22
C PRO A 144 -19.30 3.62 3.68
N CYS A 145 -18.35 3.30 4.55
CA CYS A 145 -18.61 2.86 5.92
C CYS A 145 -17.41 3.17 6.82
N ALA A 146 -17.68 3.70 8.02
CA ALA A 146 -16.64 3.88 9.02
C ALA A 146 -16.16 2.53 9.57
N ALA A 147 -14.88 2.44 9.93
CA ALA A 147 -14.25 1.19 10.36
C ALA A 147 -14.95 0.55 11.58
N ASP A 148 -15.34 1.35 12.57
CA ASP A 148 -16.04 0.87 13.77
C ASP A 148 -17.42 0.26 13.43
N GLN A 149 -18.12 0.86 12.47
CA GLN A 149 -19.40 0.36 11.97
C GLN A 149 -19.20 -0.92 11.16
N ALA A 150 -18.19 -0.96 10.28
CA ALA A 150 -17.88 -2.13 9.47
C ALA A 150 -17.60 -3.38 10.33
N LEU A 151 -16.81 -3.22 11.40
CA LEU A 151 -16.51 -4.28 12.38
C LEU A 151 -17.77 -4.86 13.06
N ARG A 152 -18.87 -4.10 13.15
CA ARG A 152 -20.12 -4.58 13.76
C ARG A 152 -21.07 -5.26 12.77
N ILE A 153 -21.02 -4.85 11.50
CA ILE A 153 -22.00 -5.25 10.49
C ILE A 153 -21.53 -6.45 9.69
N TYR A 154 -20.25 -6.51 9.33
CA TYR A 154 -19.74 -7.50 8.40
C TYR A 154 -19.04 -8.64 9.14
N PRO A 155 -19.43 -9.91 8.91
CA PRO A 155 -18.72 -11.07 9.43
C PRO A 155 -17.28 -11.10 8.93
N HIS A 156 -16.34 -11.44 9.81
CA HIS A 156 -14.92 -11.49 9.47
C HIS A 156 -14.19 -12.46 10.38
N ALA A 157 -13.21 -13.16 9.82
CA ALA A 157 -12.21 -13.94 10.54
C ALA A 157 -10.80 -13.35 10.33
N VAL A 158 -10.62 -12.51 9.32
CA VAL A 158 -9.43 -11.68 9.10
C VAL A 158 -9.87 -10.24 8.93
N VAL A 159 -9.23 -9.31 9.65
CA VAL A 159 -9.37 -7.87 9.45
C VAL A 159 -8.08 -7.34 8.85
N ILE A 160 -8.17 -6.58 7.77
CA ILE A 160 -7.04 -5.87 7.18
C ILE A 160 -7.29 -4.38 7.35
N MET A 161 -6.40 -3.69 8.04
CA MET A 161 -6.35 -2.23 8.06
C MET A 161 -5.19 -1.77 7.19
N SER A 162 -5.54 -1.21 6.03
CA SER A 162 -4.61 -0.86 4.97
C SER A 162 -4.28 0.62 5.04
N TRP A 163 -3.06 0.97 5.49
CA TRP A 163 -2.53 2.34 5.38
C TRP A 163 -3.44 3.41 6.02
N ALA A 164 -3.77 3.22 7.30
CA ALA A 164 -4.56 4.20 8.04
C ALA A 164 -3.83 5.56 8.09
N PRO A 165 -4.52 6.70 7.91
CA PRO A 165 -3.90 8.00 8.08
C PRO A 165 -3.46 8.20 9.54
N ASP A 166 -2.35 8.91 9.75
CA ASP A 166 -1.81 9.27 11.06
C ASP A 166 -2.45 10.54 11.65
N THR A 167 -3.44 11.11 10.97
CA THR A 167 -4.07 12.39 11.30
C THR A 167 -5.14 12.30 12.40
N ASP A 168 -5.58 11.10 12.76
CA ASP A 168 -6.54 10.86 13.82
C ASP A 168 -6.30 9.52 14.54
N ASN A 169 -7.16 9.16 15.50
CA ASN A 169 -7.03 7.95 16.33
C ASN A 169 -8.06 6.86 16.00
N SER A 170 -8.61 6.85 14.78
CA SER A 170 -9.61 5.85 14.37
C SER A 170 -9.04 4.44 14.39
N ASP A 171 -7.75 4.29 14.13
CA ASP A 171 -7.02 3.02 14.20
C ASP A 171 -6.90 2.45 15.62
N LEU A 172 -6.69 3.30 16.62
CA LEU A 172 -6.67 2.92 18.02
C LEU A 172 -8.08 2.49 18.46
N ALA A 173 -9.12 3.17 17.97
CA ALA A 173 -10.50 2.77 18.23
C ALA A 173 -10.83 1.39 17.61
N VAL A 174 -10.32 1.09 16.42
CA VAL A 174 -10.38 -0.26 15.81
C VAL A 174 -9.72 -1.30 16.71
N LEU A 175 -8.48 -1.05 17.16
CA LEU A 175 -7.75 -1.97 18.04
C LEU A 175 -8.51 -2.23 19.35
N GLN A 176 -9.05 -1.17 19.97
CA GLN A 176 -9.84 -1.28 21.19
C GLN A 176 -11.13 -2.06 20.96
N THR A 177 -11.82 -1.84 19.84
CA THR A 177 -13.05 -2.56 19.47
C THR A 177 -12.79 -4.05 19.34
N LEU A 178 -11.75 -4.45 18.60
CA LEU A 178 -11.37 -5.85 18.43
C LEU A 178 -11.01 -6.52 19.76
N ARG A 179 -10.25 -5.84 20.62
CA ARG A 179 -9.90 -6.35 21.96
C ARG A 179 -11.10 -6.48 22.88
N GLN A 180 -12.01 -5.51 22.89
CA GLN A 180 -13.25 -5.57 23.68
C GLN A 180 -14.15 -6.72 23.24
N ALA A 181 -14.23 -6.97 21.92
CA ALA A 181 -14.96 -8.09 21.35
C ALA A 181 -14.28 -9.45 21.61
N ARG A 182 -13.07 -9.47 22.18
CA ARG A 182 -12.20 -10.66 22.28
C ARG A 182 -12.06 -11.35 20.92
N PHE A 183 -11.82 -10.54 19.88
CA PHE A 183 -11.67 -11.04 18.52
C PHE A 183 -10.57 -12.10 18.47
N ALA A 184 -10.92 -13.29 17.99
CA ALA A 184 -10.03 -14.45 17.93
C ALA A 184 -9.40 -14.67 16.55
N GLY A 185 -9.77 -13.85 15.56
CA GLY A 185 -9.21 -13.90 14.22
C GLY A 185 -7.90 -13.13 14.09
N ASP A 186 -7.42 -13.00 12.85
CA ASP A 186 -6.19 -12.27 12.56
C ASP A 186 -6.48 -10.81 12.25
N PHE A 187 -5.75 -9.90 12.91
CA PHE A 187 -5.76 -8.48 12.59
C PHE A 187 -4.45 -8.10 11.90
N ILE A 188 -4.53 -7.84 10.60
CA ILE A 188 -3.42 -7.43 9.74
C ILE A 188 -3.40 -5.91 9.66
N VAL A 189 -2.22 -5.32 9.83
CA VAL A 189 -1.99 -3.89 9.62
C VAL A 189 -0.87 -3.70 8.62
N ILE A 190 -1.11 -2.88 7.61
CA ILE A 190 -0.14 -2.51 6.58
C ILE A 190 0.21 -1.04 6.76
N GLY A 191 1.47 -0.76 7.04
CA GLY A 191 1.93 0.62 7.22
C GLY A 191 3.36 0.73 7.74
N GLU A 192 3.81 1.95 7.95
CA GLU A 192 5.11 2.29 8.50
C GLU A 192 5.01 2.67 9.98
N LYS A 193 5.64 1.87 10.83
CA LYS A 193 5.57 2.04 12.29
C LYS A 193 6.21 3.35 12.73
N MET A 194 5.47 4.15 13.51
CA MET A 194 5.90 5.42 14.11
C MET A 194 6.33 6.49 13.09
N GLN A 195 5.86 6.39 11.84
CA GLN A 195 6.16 7.35 10.77
C GLN A 195 4.91 7.64 9.93
N ALA A 196 4.85 7.23 8.67
CA ALA A 196 3.90 7.75 7.68
C ALA A 196 2.45 7.27 7.78
N THR A 197 2.14 6.33 8.68
CA THR A 197 0.81 5.72 8.78
C THR A 197 0.45 5.49 10.24
N ASN A 198 -0.84 5.41 10.53
CA ASN A 198 -1.41 5.13 11.84
C ASN A 198 -0.98 6.15 12.92
N SER A 199 -1.82 6.35 13.93
CA SER A 199 -1.51 7.22 15.04
C SER A 199 -0.31 6.68 15.85
N PRO A 200 0.53 7.57 16.40
CA PRO A 200 1.56 7.18 17.37
C PRO A 200 0.97 6.41 18.56
N ALA A 201 -0.28 6.70 18.94
CA ALA A 201 -0.98 6.03 20.02
C ALA A 201 -1.32 4.57 19.69
N PHE A 202 -1.75 4.29 18.45
CA PHE A 202 -1.92 2.92 17.95
C PHE A 202 -0.60 2.16 18.03
N TRP A 203 0.48 2.71 17.46
CA TRP A 203 1.78 2.04 17.42
C TRP A 203 2.39 1.78 18.80
N ALA A 204 2.17 2.66 19.76
CA ALA A 204 2.60 2.49 21.14
C ALA A 204 1.80 1.41 21.90
N THR A 205 0.56 1.12 21.45
CA THR A 205 -0.41 0.27 22.16
C THR A 205 -0.55 -1.13 21.54
N ALA A 206 -0.30 -1.25 20.23
CA ALA A 206 -0.44 -2.48 19.47
C ALA A 206 0.67 -3.49 19.82
N GLN A 207 0.31 -4.76 20.01
CA GLN A 207 1.29 -5.83 20.14
C GLN A 207 1.54 -6.42 18.76
N LEU A 208 2.69 -6.06 18.17
CA LEU A 208 3.01 -6.35 16.77
C LEU A 208 3.89 -7.60 16.65
N SER A 209 3.63 -8.38 15.61
CA SER A 209 4.57 -9.37 15.07
C SER A 209 4.69 -9.19 13.56
N VAL A 210 5.86 -9.50 13.00
CA VAL A 210 6.15 -9.38 11.56
C VAL A 210 6.21 -10.80 10.97
N PRO A 211 5.09 -11.35 10.46
CA PRO A 211 5.08 -12.70 9.92
C PRO A 211 5.93 -12.75 8.64
N PRO A 212 6.89 -13.70 8.52
CA PRO A 212 7.73 -13.81 7.32
C PRO A 212 6.93 -14.00 6.03
N LEU A 213 5.85 -14.80 6.07
CA LEU A 213 5.00 -15.05 4.91
C LEU A 213 4.43 -13.77 4.31
N LEU A 214 3.88 -12.85 5.13
CA LEU A 214 3.27 -11.62 4.60
C LEU A 214 4.27 -10.54 4.19
N ASN A 215 5.57 -10.76 4.46
CA ASN A 215 6.63 -9.79 4.18
C ASN A 215 7.65 -10.31 3.15
N GLN A 216 7.50 -11.54 2.63
CA GLN A 216 8.49 -12.12 1.72
C GLN A 216 8.52 -11.41 0.36
N HIS A 217 7.35 -10.99 -0.16
CA HIS A 217 7.23 -10.17 -1.37
C HIS A 217 6.69 -8.77 -1.08
N HIS A 218 6.79 -8.29 0.17
CA HIS A 218 6.44 -6.92 0.52
C HIS A 218 7.72 -6.12 0.76
N HIS A 219 8.09 -5.27 -0.20
CA HIS A 219 9.31 -4.47 -0.14
C HIS A 219 9.05 -3.03 -0.52
N SER A 220 9.68 -2.11 0.21
CA SER A 220 9.67 -0.69 -0.10
C SER A 220 10.42 -0.41 -1.39
N PHE A 221 9.84 0.43 -2.24
CA PHE A 221 10.49 0.96 -3.43
C PHE A 221 11.03 2.39 -3.22
N ASP A 222 10.68 3.04 -2.11
CA ASP A 222 11.06 4.39 -1.74
C ASP A 222 11.43 4.46 -0.24
N ASN A 223 11.39 5.67 0.34
CA ASN A 223 11.78 5.93 1.73
C ASN A 223 10.66 5.66 2.74
N ILE A 224 9.48 5.21 2.30
CA ILE A 224 8.42 4.77 3.22
C ILE A 224 8.57 3.26 3.43
N HIS A 225 8.92 2.88 4.65
CA HIS A 225 9.20 1.50 5.03
C HIS A 225 7.96 0.77 5.50
N ASP A 226 6.92 0.75 4.65
CA ASP A 226 5.72 -0.04 4.87
C ASP A 226 6.08 -1.50 5.20
N GLN A 227 5.43 -2.08 6.20
CA GLN A 227 5.52 -3.49 6.57
C GLN A 227 4.13 -4.05 6.86
N VAL A 228 4.03 -5.39 6.84
CA VAL A 228 2.81 -6.10 7.22
C VAL A 228 2.97 -6.68 8.61
N TYR A 229 2.08 -6.28 9.51
CA TYR A 229 2.06 -6.72 10.91
C TYR A 229 0.83 -7.57 11.20
N LEU A 230 0.99 -8.57 12.06
CA LEU A 230 -0.12 -9.14 12.82
C LEU A 230 -0.19 -8.45 14.19
N VAL A 231 -1.40 -8.09 14.58
CA VAL A 231 -1.68 -7.31 15.79
C VAL A 231 -2.52 -8.13 16.77
N LYS A 232 -2.12 -8.12 18.04
CA LYS A 232 -2.87 -8.68 19.17
C LYS A 232 -3.30 -7.59 20.15
#